data_AF-A0A090WXN1-F1
#
_entry.id   AF-A0A090WXN1-F1
#
_cell.length_a   1.000
_cell.length_b   1.000
_cell.length_c   1.000
_cell.angle_alpha   90.00
_cell.angle_beta   90.00
_cell.angle_gamma   90.00
#
_symmetry.space_group_name_H-M   'P 1'
#
loop_
_entity.id
_entity.type
_entity.pdbx_description
1 polymer ?
#
loop_
_entity_poly.entity_id
_entity_poly.type
_entity_poly.pdbx_seq_one_letter_code
_entity_poly.pdbx_strand_id
1 'polypeptide(L)'
;MKITHQLAFVLLAACFVSCNNADNKITNSKDYNVFLENTTYKALALAQADLNFWKQKLEKQPNQFPYLSKVSASQSQIFGVTGNIESLLEAEESLIKANEAVNYTSTGYLRALARNYISQHRFKEALGLLKKAEVNGGTFRKYSKNAFRC
;
A
#
# COMPACT_ATOMS: atom_id res chain seq x y z
N MET A 1 -68.61 -6.20 20.12
CA MET A 1 -67.37 -5.80 20.83
C MET A 1 -66.55 -6.98 21.37
N LYS A 2 -67.11 -7.98 22.07
CA LYS A 2 -66.30 -9.08 22.64
C LYS A 2 -65.52 -9.93 21.61
N ILE A 3 -66.13 -10.28 20.48
CA ILE A 3 -65.49 -11.14 19.45
C ILE A 3 -64.44 -10.37 18.64
N THR A 4 -64.65 -9.09 18.37
CA THR A 4 -63.66 -8.21 17.70
C THR A 4 -62.42 -7.97 18.56
N HIS A 5 -62.57 -7.87 19.89
CA HIS A 5 -61.43 -7.79 20.81
C HIS A 5 -60.67 -9.11 20.94
N GLN A 6 -61.36 -10.26 20.86
CA GLN A 6 -60.71 -11.57 20.84
C GLN A 6 -59.93 -11.80 19.53
N LEU A 7 -60.49 -11.42 18.38
CA LEU A 7 -59.78 -11.46 17.10
C LEU A 7 -58.56 -10.54 17.08
N ALA A 8 -58.67 -9.32 17.61
CA ALA A 8 -57.54 -8.41 17.74
C ALA A 8 -56.46 -8.95 18.67
N PHE A 9 -56.84 -9.61 19.77
CA PHE A 9 -55.90 -10.24 20.70
C PHE A 9 -55.15 -11.43 20.08
N VAL A 10 -55.85 -12.26 19.29
CA VAL A 10 -55.24 -13.38 18.55
C VAL A 10 -54.29 -12.86 17.46
N LEU A 11 -54.66 -11.80 16.75
CA LEU A 11 -53.81 -11.18 15.73
C LEU A 11 -52.53 -10.58 16.34
N LEU A 12 -52.66 -9.94 17.51
CA LEU A 12 -51.52 -9.38 18.25
C LEU A 12 -50.60 -10.48 18.80
N ALA A 13 -51.16 -11.58 19.29
CA ALA A 13 -50.40 -12.74 19.76
C ALA A 13 -49.60 -13.42 18.64
N ALA A 14 -50.16 -13.48 17.43
CA ALA A 14 -49.48 -14.05 16.26
C ALA A 14 -48.21 -13.28 15.84
N CYS A 15 -48.15 -11.97 16.10
CA CYS A 15 -46.97 -11.16 15.82
C CYS A 15 -45.75 -11.52 16.69
N PHE A 16 -45.95 -12.13 17.87
CA PHE A 16 -44.86 -12.49 18.78
C PHE A 16 -44.20 -13.85 18.47
N VAL A 17 -44.82 -14.69 17.63
CA VAL A 17 -44.32 -16.05 17.32
C VAL A 17 -43.38 -16.07 16.10
N SER A 18 -43.31 -14.97 15.32
CA SER A 18 -42.57 -14.91 14.05
C SER A 18 -41.05 -14.67 14.21
N CYS A 19 -40.57 -14.32 15.41
CA CYS A 19 -39.15 -14.10 15.65
C CYS A 19 -38.48 -15.38 16.16
N ASN A 20 -38.14 -16.29 15.25
CA ASN A 20 -37.31 -17.44 15.55
C ASN A 20 -36.02 -17.35 14.72
N ASN A 21 -35.09 -16.52 15.18
CA ASN A 21 -33.75 -16.40 14.59
C ASN A 21 -32.93 -17.60 15.05
N ALA A 22 -33.12 -18.75 14.40
CA ALA A 22 -32.14 -19.82 14.49
C ALA A 22 -30.85 -19.31 13.83
N ASP A 23 -29.92 -18.81 14.64
CA ASP A 23 -28.58 -18.39 14.22
C ASP A 23 -27.82 -19.64 13.72
N ASN A 24 -28.06 -20.02 12.47
CA ASN A 24 -27.28 -21.02 11.75
C ASN A 24 -25.96 -20.37 11.36
N LYS A 25 -25.10 -20.11 12.35
CA LYS A 25 -23.82 -19.44 12.15
C LYS A 25 -22.88 -20.38 11.37
N ILE A 26 -22.73 -20.13 10.06
CA ILE A 26 -21.92 -20.93 9.13
C ILE A 26 -20.40 -20.69 9.35
N THR A 27 -20.03 -19.54 9.93
CA THR A 27 -18.63 -19.11 10.09
C THR A 27 -18.19 -19.04 11.55
N ASN A 28 -16.94 -19.39 11.82
CA ASN A 28 -16.34 -19.23 13.14
C ASN A 28 -15.48 -17.96 13.18
N SER A 29 -15.77 -17.07 14.13
CA SER A 29 -15.02 -15.82 14.28
C SER A 29 -13.53 -16.02 14.54
N LYS A 30 -13.14 -17.13 15.16
CA LYS A 30 -11.72 -17.47 15.37
C LYS A 30 -10.96 -17.66 14.06
N ASP A 31 -11.62 -18.11 13.00
CA ASP A 31 -10.97 -18.42 11.72
C ASP A 31 -10.46 -17.17 11.00
N TYR A 32 -11.10 -16.02 11.24
CA TYR A 32 -10.73 -14.76 10.59
C TYR A 32 -10.20 -13.69 11.54
N ASN A 33 -10.45 -13.78 12.85
CA ASN A 33 -10.02 -12.77 13.81
C ASN A 33 -8.49 -12.56 13.83
N VAL A 34 -7.69 -13.59 13.53
CA VAL A 34 -6.23 -13.48 13.42
C VAL A 34 -5.82 -12.49 12.32
N PHE A 35 -6.60 -12.38 11.25
CA PHE A 35 -6.35 -11.43 10.16
C PHE A 35 -6.93 -10.03 10.44
N LEU A 36 -7.74 -9.89 11.50
CA LEU A 36 -8.31 -8.62 11.94
C LEU A 36 -7.49 -7.95 13.05
N GLU A 37 -6.47 -8.61 13.60
CA GLU A 37 -5.56 -8.00 14.55
C GLU A 37 -4.81 -6.82 13.90
N ASN A 38 -4.85 -5.65 14.54
CA ASN A 38 -4.35 -4.39 13.99
C ASN A 38 -2.82 -4.29 14.07
N THR A 39 -2.11 -5.12 13.29
CA THR A 39 -0.66 -5.00 13.06
C THR A 39 -0.31 -3.72 12.30
N THR A 40 -1.29 -3.14 11.59
CA THR A 40 -1.21 -1.92 10.77
C THR A 40 -0.73 -0.72 11.58
N TYR A 41 -1.19 -0.54 12.83
CA TYR A 41 -0.78 0.59 13.67
C TYR A 41 0.74 0.63 13.93
N LYS A 42 1.35 -0.51 14.29
CA LYS A 42 2.80 -0.58 14.55
C LYS A 42 3.61 -0.33 13.28
N ALA A 43 3.19 -0.92 12.17
CA ALA A 43 3.84 -0.73 10.88
C ALA A 43 3.79 0.74 10.43
N LEU A 44 2.63 1.40 10.58
CA LEU A 44 2.46 2.81 10.26
C LEU A 44 3.35 3.70 11.14
N ALA A 45 3.36 3.46 12.46
CA ALA A 45 4.16 4.24 13.39
C ALA A 45 5.66 4.16 13.07
N LEU A 46 6.17 2.97 12.73
CA LEU A 46 7.57 2.78 12.32
C LEU A 46 7.87 3.51 11.01
N ALA A 47 7.02 3.37 9.99
CA ALA A 47 7.21 4.03 8.70
C ALA A 47 7.19 5.57 8.83
N GLN A 48 6.32 6.10 9.70
CA GLN A 48 6.26 7.55 9.98
C GLN A 48 7.49 8.04 10.75
N ALA A 49 7.99 7.25 11.70
CA ALA A 49 9.22 7.57 12.43
C ALA A 49 10.43 7.60 11.48
N ASP A 50 10.55 6.62 10.59
CA ASP A 50 11.59 6.58 9.56
C ASP A 50 11.47 7.78 8.61
N LEU A 51 10.25 8.08 8.14
CA LEU A 51 10.01 9.25 7.28
C LEU A 51 10.48 10.54 7.95
N ASN A 52 10.11 10.76 9.21
CA ASN A 52 10.50 11.94 9.97
C ASN A 52 12.02 12.02 10.15
N PHE A 53 12.66 10.89 10.47
CA PHE A 53 14.11 10.81 10.62
C PHE A 53 14.85 11.20 9.33
N TRP A 54 14.40 10.68 8.18
CA TRP A 54 15.02 10.98 6.89
C TRP A 54 14.71 12.40 6.40
N LYS A 55 13.50 12.91 6.62
CA LYS A 55 13.15 14.31 6.33
C LYS A 55 14.03 15.28 7.14
N GLN A 56 14.19 15.06 8.44
CA GLN A 56 15.07 15.88 9.30
C GLN A 56 16.54 15.84 8.86
N LYS A 57 17.03 14.68 8.41
CA LYS A 57 18.40 14.57 7.86
C LYS A 57 18.55 15.34 6.55
N LEU A 58 17.55 15.26 5.67
CA LEU A 58 17.55 15.98 4.40
C LEU A 58 17.46 17.50 4.60
N GLU A 59 16.64 17.97 5.54
CA GLU A 59 16.55 19.40 5.89
C GLU A 59 17.90 19.96 6.35
N LYS A 60 18.65 19.20 7.15
CA LYS A 60 20.00 19.59 7.60
C LYS A 60 21.06 19.49 6.52
N GLN A 61 20.86 18.65 5.50
CA GLN A 61 21.83 18.37 4.44
C GLN A 61 21.12 18.21 3.09
N PRO A 62 20.59 19.30 2.49
CA PRO A 62 19.71 19.23 1.32
C PRO A 62 20.39 18.65 0.07
N ASN A 63 21.72 18.72 -0.02
CA ASN A 63 22.49 18.19 -1.14
C ASN A 63 22.69 16.66 -1.08
N GLN A 64 22.29 16.00 0.01
CA GLN A 64 22.43 14.55 0.18
C GLN A 64 21.28 13.80 -0.48
N PHE A 65 21.32 13.71 -1.80
CA PHE A 65 20.32 13.01 -2.61
C PHE A 65 20.07 11.53 -2.24
N PRO A 66 21.00 10.75 -1.62
CA PRO A 66 20.66 9.41 -1.13
C PRO A 66 19.55 9.39 -0.07
N TYR A 67 19.36 10.49 0.68
CA TYR A 67 18.27 10.59 1.65
C TYR A 67 16.90 10.68 0.97
N LEU A 68 16.81 11.25 -0.23
CA LEU A 68 15.56 11.25 -1.02
C LEU A 68 15.08 9.83 -1.31
N SER A 69 15.99 8.90 -1.60
CA SER A 69 15.65 7.49 -1.79
C SER A 69 15.17 6.81 -0.49
N LYS A 70 15.56 7.32 0.69
CA LYS A 70 15.09 6.83 1.98
C LYS A 70 13.72 7.40 2.34
N VAL A 71 13.51 8.70 2.06
CA VAL A 71 12.21 9.36 2.15
C VAL A 71 11.18 8.63 1.28
N SER A 72 11.51 8.36 0.01
CA SER A 72 10.62 7.65 -0.91
C SER A 72 10.29 6.23 -0.45
N ALA A 73 11.26 5.53 0.16
CA ALA A 73 11.04 4.19 0.69
C ALA A 73 10.06 4.22 1.87
N SER A 74 10.22 5.17 2.79
CA SER A 74 9.34 5.34 3.95
C SER A 74 7.92 5.70 3.52
N GLN A 75 7.77 6.61 2.55
CA GLN A 75 6.48 6.94 1.95
C GLN A 75 5.83 5.76 1.22
N SER A 76 6.62 4.95 0.50
CA SER A 76 6.09 3.73 -0.13
C SER A 76 5.59 2.72 0.91
N GLN A 77 6.24 2.64 2.08
CA GLN A 77 5.74 1.82 3.20
C GLN A 77 4.44 2.38 3.78
N ILE A 78 4.35 3.71 3.98
CA ILE A 78 3.11 4.35 4.43
C ILE A 78 1.97 4.04 3.44
N PHE A 79 2.20 4.16 2.13
CA PHE A 79 1.21 3.76 1.12
C PHE A 79 0.83 2.27 1.26
N GLY A 80 1.80 1.38 1.41
CA GLY A 80 1.53 -0.06 1.57
C GLY A 80 0.67 -0.41 2.79
N VAL A 81 0.74 0.41 3.84
CA VAL A 81 -0.02 0.22 5.09
C VAL A 81 -1.37 0.94 5.08
N THR A 82 -1.45 2.11 4.44
CA THR A 82 -2.62 3.01 4.53
C THR A 82 -3.47 3.07 3.26
N GLY A 83 -2.90 2.71 2.11
CA GLY A 83 -3.49 2.97 0.80
C GLY A 83 -3.54 4.45 0.40
N ASN A 84 -2.92 5.36 1.17
CA ASN A 84 -2.96 6.79 0.92
C ASN A 84 -2.13 7.17 -0.33
N ILE A 85 -2.81 7.63 -1.39
CA ILE A 85 -2.20 7.93 -2.68
C ILE A 85 -1.20 9.10 -2.61
N GLU A 86 -1.42 10.07 -1.72
CA GLU A 86 -0.50 11.19 -1.51
C GLU A 86 0.90 10.69 -1.10
N SER A 87 0.98 9.64 -0.29
CA SER A 87 2.28 9.04 0.07
C SER A 87 2.98 8.45 -1.15
N LEU A 88 2.23 7.89 -2.10
CA LEU A 88 2.81 7.34 -3.33
C LEU A 88 3.33 8.46 -4.26
N LEU A 89 2.65 9.60 -4.31
CA LEU A 89 3.05 10.78 -5.09
C LEU A 89 4.28 11.48 -4.48
N GLU A 90 4.34 11.64 -3.16
CA GLU A 90 5.52 12.21 -2.52
C GLU A 90 6.76 11.30 -2.72
N ALA A 91 6.56 9.97 -2.76
CA ALA A 91 7.64 9.03 -3.06
C ALA A 91 8.13 9.18 -4.50
N GLU A 92 7.22 9.43 -5.45
CA GLU A 92 7.58 9.76 -6.84
C GLU A 92 8.45 11.02 -6.89
N GLU A 93 8.01 12.11 -6.27
CA GLU A 93 8.73 13.39 -6.29
C GLU A 93 10.17 13.23 -5.77
N SER A 94 10.32 12.50 -4.65
CA SER A 94 11.63 12.21 -4.06
C SER A 94 12.51 11.37 -5.00
N LEU A 95 11.92 10.39 -5.70
CA LEU A 95 12.65 9.53 -6.64
C LEU A 95 13.03 10.26 -7.93
N ILE A 96 12.19 11.19 -8.41
CA ILE A 96 12.52 12.06 -9.54
C ILE A 96 13.75 12.89 -9.19
N LYS A 97 13.72 13.62 -8.06
CA LYS A 97 14.85 14.43 -7.59
C LYS A 97 16.13 13.59 -7.39
N ALA A 98 16.00 12.38 -6.83
CA ALA A 98 17.14 11.47 -6.66
C ALA A 98 17.75 11.01 -7.99
N ASN A 99 16.91 10.76 -9.00
CA ASN A 99 17.38 10.41 -10.35
C ASN A 99 18.01 11.62 -11.06
N GLU A 100 17.41 12.81 -10.95
CA GLU A 100 17.95 14.05 -11.51
C GLU A 100 19.34 14.36 -10.95
N ALA A 101 19.54 14.22 -9.63
CA ALA A 101 20.83 14.45 -8.98
C ALA A 101 21.97 13.58 -9.53
N VAL A 102 21.66 12.43 -10.12
CA VAL A 102 22.65 11.52 -10.75
C VAL A 102 22.48 11.45 -12.27
N ASN A 103 21.78 12.40 -12.89
CA ASN A 103 21.51 12.45 -14.32
C ASN A 103 20.90 11.15 -14.88
N TYR A 104 20.03 10.50 -14.10
CA TYR A 104 19.38 9.23 -14.44
C TYR A 104 20.37 8.12 -14.84
N THR A 105 21.56 8.09 -14.24
CA THR A 105 22.58 7.06 -14.48
C THR A 105 22.47 5.87 -13.52
N SER A 106 21.99 6.10 -12.29
CA SER A 106 21.85 5.06 -11.27
C SER A 106 20.76 4.04 -11.61
N THR A 107 21.15 2.78 -11.81
CA THR A 107 20.20 1.67 -12.05
C THR A 107 19.27 1.44 -10.85
N GLY A 108 19.76 1.69 -9.63
CA GLY A 108 18.96 1.55 -8.41
C GLY A 108 17.81 2.54 -8.35
N TYR A 109 18.08 3.82 -8.63
CA TYR A 109 17.07 4.88 -8.61
C TYR A 109 16.08 4.76 -9.78
N LEU A 110 16.54 4.35 -10.96
CA LEU A 110 15.66 4.07 -12.09
C LEU A 110 14.68 2.93 -11.78
N ARG A 111 15.16 1.83 -11.19
CA ARG A 111 14.30 0.71 -10.78
C ARG A 111 13.35 1.09 -9.64
N ALA A 112 13.79 1.94 -8.71
CA ALA A 112 12.93 2.42 -7.64
C ALA A 112 11.78 3.29 -8.17
N LEU A 113 12.08 4.23 -9.08
CA LEU A 113 11.05 5.05 -9.75
C LEU A 113 10.11 4.19 -10.60
N ALA A 114 10.64 3.19 -11.32
CA ALA A 114 9.82 2.26 -12.08
C ALA A 114 8.83 1.47 -11.21
N ARG A 115 9.24 1.00 -10.00
CA ARG A 115 8.34 0.33 -9.06
C ARG A 115 7.24 1.27 -8.56
N ASN A 116 7.57 2.52 -8.26
CA ASN A 116 6.58 3.52 -7.88
C ASN A 116 5.57 3.74 -9.02
N TYR A 117 6.02 3.89 -10.28
CA TYR A 117 5.13 4.01 -11.44
C TYR A 117 4.25 2.78 -11.64
N ILE A 118 4.76 1.57 -11.38
CA ILE A 118 3.93 0.35 -11.41
C ILE A 118 2.83 0.40 -10.34
N SER A 119 3.14 0.83 -9.12
CA SER A 119 2.13 1.02 -8.06
C SER A 119 1.08 2.08 -8.43
N GLN A 120 1.44 3.04 -9.28
CA GLN A 120 0.51 4.02 -9.87
C GLN A 120 -0.15 3.55 -11.18
N HIS A 121 0.06 2.30 -11.61
CA HIS A 121 -0.43 1.74 -12.88
C HIS A 121 0.11 2.43 -14.15
N ARG A 122 1.25 3.12 -14.05
CA ARG A 122 1.96 3.82 -15.15
C ARG A 122 2.99 2.90 -15.83
N PHE A 123 2.51 1.77 -16.38
CA PHE A 123 3.38 0.71 -16.89
C PHE A 123 4.29 1.11 -18.06
N LYS A 124 3.80 1.97 -18.97
CA LYS A 124 4.57 2.43 -20.14
C LYS A 124 5.80 3.23 -19.72
N GLU A 125 5.65 4.09 -18.71
CA GLU A 125 6.73 4.93 -18.19
C GLU A 125 7.70 4.10 -17.35
N ALA A 126 7.18 3.18 -16.54
CA ALA A 126 8.00 2.20 -15.81
C ALA A 126 8.89 1.37 -16.76
N LEU A 127 8.35 0.93 -17.89
CA LEU A 127 9.11 0.21 -18.92
C LEU A 127 10.24 1.08 -19.50
N GLY A 128 9.99 2.37 -19.74
CA GLY A 128 11.03 3.30 -20.20
C GLY A 128 12.20 3.40 -19.22
N LEU A 129 11.89 3.53 -17.92
CA LEU A 129 12.89 3.58 -16.85
C LEU A 129 13.66 2.26 -16.73
N LEU A 130 12.98 1.11 -16.83
CA LEU A 130 13.62 -0.21 -16.76
C LEU A 130 14.55 -0.47 -17.95
N LYS A 131 14.17 -0.08 -19.18
CA LYS A 131 15.04 -0.15 -20.35
C LYS A 131 16.28 0.71 -20.17
N LYS A 132 16.12 1.93 -19.65
CA LYS A 132 17.27 2.80 -19.32
C LYS A 132 18.16 2.16 -18.26
N ALA A 133 17.58 1.57 -17.21
CA ALA A 133 18.33 0.86 -16.19
C ALA A 133 19.06 -0.37 -16.73
N GLU A 134 18.48 -1.07 -17.70
CA GLU A 134 19.11 -2.18 -18.39
C GLU A 134 20.32 -1.72 -19.22
N VAL A 135 20.22 -0.62 -19.97
CA VAL A 135 21.35 -0.04 -20.70
C VAL A 135 22.45 0.39 -19.74
N ASN A 136 22.09 1.13 -18.67
CA ASN A 136 23.06 1.61 -17.68
C ASN A 136 23.72 0.47 -16.88
N GLY A 137 22.99 -0.61 -16.61
CA GLY A 137 23.49 -1.81 -15.94
C GLY A 137 24.10 -2.85 -16.89
N GLY A 138 23.92 -2.66 -18.21
CA GLY A 138 24.34 -3.56 -19.27
C GLY A 138 25.85 -3.60 -19.47
N THR A 139 26.57 -2.58 -18.98
CA THR A 139 28.03 -2.63 -18.79
C THR A 139 28.47 -3.80 -17.91
N PHE A 140 27.65 -4.22 -16.93
CA PHE A 140 27.92 -5.40 -16.09
C PHE A 140 27.38 -6.71 -16.69
N ARG A 141 26.47 -6.65 -17.68
CA ARG A 141 25.78 -7.81 -18.25
C ARG A 141 26.43 -8.41 -19.50
N LYS A 142 27.74 -8.18 -19.71
CA LYS A 142 28.51 -9.05 -20.62
C LYS A 142 28.68 -10.46 -20.03
N TYR A 143 28.41 -10.67 -18.72
CA TYR A 143 28.67 -11.93 -18.02
C TYR A 143 27.45 -12.72 -17.51
N SER A 144 26.20 -12.23 -17.62
CA SER A 144 25.03 -12.95 -17.06
C SER A 144 23.77 -12.85 -17.92
N LYS A 145 23.88 -13.23 -19.20
CA LYS A 145 22.75 -13.20 -20.15
C LYS A 145 21.64 -14.23 -19.93
N ASN A 146 21.70 -15.09 -18.91
CA ASN A 146 20.79 -16.25 -18.81
C ASN A 146 19.72 -16.22 -17.71
N ALA A 147 19.49 -15.11 -16.99
CA ALA A 147 18.60 -15.13 -15.81
C ALA A 147 17.17 -14.59 -16.01
N PHE A 148 16.79 -14.10 -17.19
CA PHE A 148 15.42 -13.63 -17.43
C PHE A 148 14.92 -14.11 -18.80
N ARG A 149 14.57 -15.39 -18.86
CA ARG A 149 13.56 -15.90 -19.77
C ARG A 149 12.45 -16.45 -18.88
N CYS A 150 11.31 -15.77 -18.86
CA CYS A 150 10.05 -16.40 -18.47
C CYS A 150 9.70 -17.46 -19.50
#